data_AF-A0A2M8Y3G5-F1
#
_entry.id   AF-A0A2M8Y3G5-F1
#
_cell.length_a   1.000
_cell.length_b   1.000
_cell.length_c   1.000
_cell.angle_alpha   90.00
_cell.angle_beta   90.00
_cell.angle_gamma   90.00
#
_symmetry.space_group_name_H-M   'P 1'
#
loop_
_entity.id
_entity.type
_entity.pdbx_description
1 polymer ?
#
loop_
_entity_poly.entity_id
_entity_poly.type
_entity_poly.pdbx_seq_one_letter_code
_entity_poly.pdbx_strand_id
1 'polypeptide(L)'
;MVFIIFLFGIKTKSGDIKVPGKWEQLNTEDDSGQTYLKNKDGVIIAVAQNPKKSYPFFKSNESDFENVKLFYVWDSNYYKENNFKTEMIKENAEVEYIIWKYNDNKLDNVFLFGSAKNNFLNLLVYTNNWSEDKKIIFLENLYKLNK
;
A
#
# COMPACT_ATOMS: atom_id res chain seq x y z
N MET A 1 -17.80 23.03 13.22
CA MET A 1 -18.20 22.50 11.90
C MET A 1 -17.74 21.05 11.84
N VAL A 2 -18.64 20.08 11.84
CA VAL A 2 -18.30 18.65 11.77
C VAL A 2 -18.17 18.28 10.30
N PHE A 3 -16.96 18.00 9.83
CA PHE A 3 -16.76 17.42 8.50
C PHE A 3 -17.15 15.94 8.56
N ILE A 4 -18.24 15.57 7.88
CA ILE A 4 -18.57 14.16 7.66
C ILE A 4 -17.56 13.63 6.64
N ILE A 5 -16.64 12.78 7.11
CA ILE A 5 -15.72 12.06 6.22
C ILE A 5 -16.50 10.89 5.62
N PHE A 6 -16.78 10.96 4.31
CA PHE A 6 -17.27 9.80 3.56
C PHE A 6 -16.16 8.75 3.47
N LEU A 7 -16.47 7.51 3.87
CA LEU A 7 -15.59 6.36 3.72
C LEU A 7 -16.13 5.46 2.62
N PHE A 8 -15.28 5.17 1.64
CA PHE A 8 -15.54 4.16 0.62
C PHE A 8 -15.01 2.81 1.12
N GLY A 9 -15.88 1.81 1.20
CA GLY A 9 -15.52 0.47 1.64
C GLY A 9 -15.23 -0.45 0.45
N ILE A 10 -14.14 -1.20 0.52
CA ILE A 10 -13.69 -2.15 -0.49
C ILE A 10 -13.60 -3.51 0.16
N LYS A 11 -14.22 -4.51 -0.45
CA LYS A 11 -14.03 -5.91 -0.07
C LYS A 11 -12.82 -6.45 -0.79
N THR A 12 -11.76 -6.78 -0.04
CA THR A 12 -10.63 -7.55 -0.55
C THR A 12 -10.87 -9.04 -0.30
N LYS A 13 -10.00 -9.90 -0.85
CA LYS A 13 -10.07 -11.36 -0.61
C LYS A 13 -9.95 -11.72 0.89
N SER A 14 -9.35 -10.84 1.72
CA SER A 14 -8.96 -11.17 3.10
C SER A 14 -9.52 -10.22 4.16
N GLY A 15 -10.39 -9.30 3.77
CA GLY A 15 -11.00 -8.32 4.67
C GLY A 15 -11.48 -7.05 3.98
N ASP A 16 -12.01 -6.13 4.77
CA ASP A 16 -12.52 -4.85 4.28
C ASP A 16 -11.48 -3.74 4.46
N ILE A 17 -11.23 -2.96 3.41
CA ILE A 17 -10.42 -1.74 3.45
C ILE A 17 -11.34 -0.52 3.33
N LYS A 18 -11.12 0.48 4.18
CA LYS A 18 -11.79 1.78 4.13
C LYS A 18 -10.86 2.80 3.50
N VAL A 19 -11.36 3.56 2.54
CA VAL A 19 -10.63 4.64 1.88
C VAL A 19 -11.39 5.97 2.04
N PRO A 20 -10.75 7.05 2.51
CA PRO A 20 -11.41 8.34 2.65
C PRO A 20 -11.73 8.96 1.28
N GLY A 21 -12.94 9.50 1.14
CA GLY A 21 -13.41 10.16 -0.07
C GLY A 21 -14.31 9.29 -0.94
N LYS A 22 -14.50 9.72 -2.19
CA LYS A 22 -15.31 9.02 -3.19
C LYS A 22 -14.39 8.43 -4.25
N TRP A 23 -14.54 7.13 -4.47
CA TRP A 23 -13.70 6.35 -5.37
C TRP A 23 -14.57 5.46 -6.26
N GLU A 24 -14.09 5.22 -7.46
CA GLU A 24 -14.59 4.23 -8.40
C GLU A 24 -13.60 3.07 -8.43
N GLN A 25 -14.09 1.84 -8.26
CA GLN A 25 -13.25 0.66 -8.41
C GLN A 25 -13.04 0.38 -9.90
N LEU A 26 -11.79 0.16 -10.29
CA LEU A 26 -11.41 -0.17 -11.66
C LEU A 26 -11.35 -1.70 -11.82
N ASN A 27 -10.24 -2.30 -11.42
CA ASN A 27 -9.96 -3.73 -11.53
C ASN A 27 -9.23 -4.23 -10.28
N THR A 28 -9.18 -5.56 -10.13
CA THR A 28 -8.38 -6.23 -9.11
C THR A 28 -7.39 -7.15 -9.80
N GLU A 29 -6.11 -7.00 -9.50
CA GLU A 29 -5.05 -7.89 -10.00
C GLU A 29 -5.04 -9.18 -9.19
N ASP A 30 -5.08 -10.33 -9.88
CA ASP A 30 -5.22 -11.62 -9.21
C ASP A 30 -3.97 -12.04 -8.44
N ASP A 31 -2.79 -11.76 -9.00
CA ASP A 31 -1.49 -12.15 -8.44
C ASP A 31 -1.16 -11.40 -7.16
N SER A 32 -1.32 -10.07 -7.15
CA SER A 32 -1.00 -9.23 -5.99
C SER A 32 -2.19 -9.04 -5.04
N GLY A 33 -3.41 -9.30 -5.50
CA GLY A 33 -4.65 -8.97 -4.80
C GLY A 33 -4.96 -7.47 -4.74
N GLN A 34 -4.19 -6.62 -5.43
CA GLN A 34 -4.40 -5.18 -5.44
C GLN A 34 -5.66 -4.81 -6.20
N THR A 35 -6.54 -4.08 -5.54
CA THR A 35 -7.72 -3.45 -6.15
C THR A 35 -7.41 -1.99 -6.45
N TYR A 36 -7.45 -1.63 -7.72
CA TYR A 36 -7.21 -0.28 -8.22
C TYR A 36 -8.48 0.55 -8.14
N LEU A 37 -8.32 1.79 -7.70
CA LEU A 37 -9.40 2.76 -7.55
C LEU A 37 -9.02 4.08 -8.22
N LYS A 38 -10.01 4.80 -8.71
CA LYS A 38 -9.85 6.13 -9.29
C LYS A 38 -10.80 7.12 -8.65
N ASN A 39 -10.34 8.34 -8.39
CA ASN A 39 -11.21 9.44 -7.97
C ASN A 39 -11.54 10.39 -9.14
N LYS A 40 -12.44 11.35 -8.90
CA LYS A 40 -12.86 12.35 -9.90
C LYS A 40 -11.74 13.24 -10.45
N ASP A 41 -10.62 13.36 -9.73
CA ASP A 41 -9.46 14.17 -10.12
C ASP A 41 -8.45 13.33 -10.91
N GLY A 42 -8.80 12.10 -11.28
CA GLY A 42 -7.95 11.19 -12.03
C GLY A 42 -6.81 10.56 -11.22
N VAL A 43 -6.81 10.71 -9.90
CA VAL A 43 -5.84 10.03 -9.02
C VAL A 43 -6.19 8.56 -8.96
N ILE A 44 -5.18 7.71 -9.16
CA ILE A 44 -5.30 6.27 -9.02
C ILE A 44 -4.54 5.82 -7.78
N ILE A 45 -5.18 4.97 -6.98
CA ILE A 45 -4.54 4.25 -5.87
C ILE A 45 -4.80 2.76 -6.05
N ALA A 46 -4.02 1.93 -5.38
CA ALA A 46 -4.31 0.51 -5.25
C ALA A 46 -4.19 0.06 -3.79
N VAL A 47 -5.03 -0.89 -3.39
CA VAL A 47 -5.03 -1.42 -2.03
C VAL A 47 -5.13 -2.94 -2.05
N ALA A 48 -4.35 -3.61 -1.20
CA ALA A 48 -4.50 -5.02 -0.92
C ALA A 48 -4.37 -5.28 0.58
N GLN A 49 -5.13 -6.28 1.04
CA GLN A 49 -4.99 -6.87 2.36
C GLN A 49 -4.87 -8.39 2.18
N ASN A 50 -3.69 -8.93 2.48
CA ASN A 50 -3.35 -10.31 2.21
C ASN A 50 -2.86 -11.01 3.49
N PRO A 51 -3.21 -12.29 3.73
CA PRO A 51 -2.78 -12.99 4.94
C PRO A 51 -1.26 -13.09 4.98
N LYS A 52 -0.63 -12.76 6.10
CA LYS A 52 0.83 -12.83 6.24
C LYS A 52 1.36 -14.22 5.85
N LYS A 53 0.64 -15.27 6.25
CA LYS A 53 0.97 -16.68 5.99
C LYS A 53 0.92 -17.09 4.52
N SER A 54 0.36 -16.28 3.62
CA SER A 54 0.37 -16.59 2.18
C SER A 54 1.70 -16.27 1.52
N TYR A 55 2.58 -15.52 2.19
CA TYR A 55 3.86 -15.11 1.64
C TYR A 55 5.00 -16.05 2.05
N PRO A 56 5.87 -16.47 1.11
CA PRO A 56 6.93 -17.43 1.39
C PRO A 56 8.04 -16.87 2.30
N PHE A 57 8.19 -15.55 2.37
CA PHE A 57 9.15 -14.88 3.24
C PHE A 57 8.67 -14.73 4.68
N PHE A 58 7.37 -14.93 4.96
CA PHE A 58 6.80 -14.68 6.28
C PHE A 58 7.37 -15.64 7.32
N LYS A 59 7.76 -15.09 8.46
CA LYS A 59 8.30 -15.84 9.59
C LYS A 59 7.45 -15.58 10.83
N SER A 60 6.77 -16.62 11.32
CA SER A 60 5.84 -16.51 12.46
C SER A 60 6.51 -16.19 13.79
N ASN A 61 7.84 -16.35 13.89
CA ASN A 61 8.63 -16.05 15.07
C ASN A 61 9.28 -14.66 15.03
N GLU A 62 9.12 -13.92 13.94
CA GLU A 62 9.60 -12.54 13.81
C GLU A 62 8.52 -11.54 14.21
N SER A 63 8.94 -10.32 14.56
CA SER A 63 7.99 -9.24 14.83
C SER A 63 7.24 -8.83 13.56
N ASP A 64 6.15 -8.08 13.73
CA ASP A 64 5.37 -7.55 12.63
C ASP A 64 6.21 -6.61 11.75
N PHE A 65 7.02 -5.74 12.36
CA PHE A 65 7.90 -4.85 11.60
C PHE A 65 9.02 -5.60 10.87
N GLU A 66 9.62 -6.63 11.48
CA GLU A 66 10.60 -7.47 10.79
C GLU A 66 9.98 -8.16 9.56
N ASN A 67 8.76 -8.65 9.70
CA ASN A 67 8.00 -9.23 8.58
C ASN A 67 7.65 -8.19 7.50
N VAL A 68 7.38 -6.93 7.86
CA VAL A 68 7.20 -5.84 6.89
C VAL A 68 8.51 -5.53 6.14
N LYS A 69 9.66 -5.55 6.82
CA LYS A 69 10.98 -5.44 6.15
C LYS A 69 11.22 -6.57 5.16
N LEU A 70 10.89 -7.80 5.53
CA LEU A 70 10.98 -8.95 4.63
C LEU A 70 10.07 -8.78 3.41
N PHE A 71 8.86 -8.23 3.59
CA PHE A 71 7.96 -7.93 2.48
C PHE A 71 8.56 -6.86 1.54
N TYR A 72 9.06 -5.75 2.09
CA TYR A 72 9.73 -4.72 1.30
C TYR A 72 10.91 -5.27 0.50
N VAL A 73 11.78 -6.08 1.12
CA VAL A 73 12.94 -6.67 0.43
C VAL A 73 12.47 -7.60 -0.69
N TRP A 74 11.49 -8.46 -0.43
CA TRP A 74 10.96 -9.39 -1.43
C TRP A 74 10.40 -8.66 -2.65
N ASP A 75 9.54 -7.66 -2.45
CA ASP A 75 8.90 -6.96 -3.55
C ASP A 75 9.86 -5.99 -4.26
N SER A 76 10.67 -5.23 -3.52
CA SER A 76 11.63 -4.30 -4.14
C SER A 76 12.72 -5.04 -4.93
N ASN A 77 13.11 -6.26 -4.53
CA ASN A 77 14.04 -7.07 -5.32
C ASN A 77 13.44 -7.50 -6.65
N TYR A 78 12.17 -7.89 -6.69
CA TYR A 78 11.47 -8.17 -7.95
C TYR A 78 11.56 -6.97 -8.91
N TYR A 79 11.32 -5.74 -8.42
CA TYR A 79 11.46 -4.55 -9.27
C TYR A 79 12.90 -4.27 -9.71
N LYS A 80 13.89 -4.45 -8.83
CA LYS A 80 15.32 -4.29 -9.17
C LYS A 80 15.78 -5.31 -10.23
N GLU A 81 15.36 -6.57 -10.11
CA GLU A 81 15.64 -7.63 -11.07
C GLU A 81 15.05 -7.33 -12.45
N ASN A 82 13.94 -6.56 -12.48
CA ASN A 82 13.33 -6.04 -13.70
C ASN A 82 13.89 -4.67 -14.14
N ASN A 83 15.07 -4.27 -13.64
CA ASN A 83 15.79 -3.03 -13.97
C ASN A 83 15.06 -1.73 -13.61
N PHE A 84 14.11 -1.77 -12.68
CA PHE A 84 13.50 -0.56 -12.13
C PHE A 84 14.35 0.02 -10.99
N LYS A 85 14.44 1.34 -10.93
CA LYS A 85 15.05 2.04 -9.80
C LYS A 85 14.08 2.03 -8.63
N THR A 86 14.54 1.56 -7.48
CA THR A 86 13.77 1.53 -6.23
C THR A 86 14.47 2.35 -5.15
N GLU A 87 13.71 3.00 -4.28
CA GLU A 87 14.22 3.78 -3.16
C GLU A 87 13.33 3.58 -1.93
N MET A 88 13.92 3.26 -0.77
CA MET A 88 13.23 3.36 0.51
C MET A 88 13.18 4.82 0.91
N ILE A 89 11.98 5.34 1.16
CA ILE A 89 11.77 6.74 1.54
C ILE A 89 11.84 6.89 3.06
N LYS A 90 11.10 6.04 3.78
CA LYS A 90 11.09 6.04 5.24
C LYS A 90 10.57 4.74 5.82
N GLU A 91 10.86 4.52 7.09
CA GLU A 91 10.31 3.43 7.88
C GLU A 91 9.87 3.92 9.26
N ASN A 92 8.97 3.17 9.89
CA ASN A 92 8.54 3.42 11.25
C ASN A 92 8.31 2.07 11.94
N ALA A 93 9.23 1.71 12.83
CA ALA A 93 9.17 0.43 13.55
C ALA A 93 8.03 0.39 14.58
N GLU A 94 7.71 1.51 15.23
CA GLU A 94 6.66 1.58 16.27
C GLU A 94 5.26 1.39 15.68
N VAL A 95 5.02 1.96 14.50
CA VAL A 95 3.74 1.85 13.78
C VAL A 95 3.78 0.71 12.73
N GLU A 96 4.94 0.09 12.55
CA GLU A 96 5.18 -1.11 11.75
C GLU A 96 4.88 -0.93 10.25
N TYR A 97 5.48 0.09 9.63
CA TYR A 97 5.37 0.31 8.18
C TYR A 97 6.67 0.76 7.52
N ILE A 98 6.74 0.56 6.20
CA ILE A 98 7.79 1.07 5.31
C ILE A 98 7.12 1.78 4.14
N ILE A 99 7.62 2.95 3.78
CA ILE A 99 7.29 3.63 2.53
C ILE A 99 8.49 3.57 1.61
N TRP A 100 8.24 3.17 0.38
CA TRP A 100 9.25 3.07 -0.65
C TRP A 100 8.63 3.41 -2.00
N LYS A 101 9.48 3.69 -2.98
CA LYS A 101 9.06 3.99 -4.34
C LYS A 101 9.84 3.18 -5.36
N TYR A 102 9.24 3.03 -6.52
CA TYR A 102 9.95 2.69 -7.74
C TYR A 102 9.47 3.58 -8.88
N ASN A 103 10.34 3.78 -9.87
CA ASN A 103 9.99 4.49 -11.09
C ASN A 103 9.86 3.48 -12.24
N ASP A 104 8.69 3.42 -12.87
CA ASP A 104 8.39 2.51 -14.00
C ASP A 104 8.77 3.11 -15.37
N ASN A 105 9.62 4.13 -15.38
CA ASN A 105 9.94 5.02 -16.50
C ASN A 105 8.77 5.92 -16.97
N LYS A 106 7.64 5.94 -16.25
CA LYS A 106 6.49 6.80 -16.53
C LYS A 106 6.04 7.60 -15.31
N LEU A 107 5.97 6.95 -14.15
CA LEU A 107 5.45 7.50 -12.90
C LEU A 107 6.39 7.14 -11.74
N ASP A 108 6.44 8.02 -10.74
CA ASP A 108 6.96 7.68 -9.41
C ASP A 108 5.86 7.00 -8.59
N ASN A 109 5.94 5.69 -8.48
CA ASN A 109 4.97 4.85 -7.79
C ASN A 109 5.39 4.74 -6.33
N VAL A 110 4.54 5.19 -5.41
CA VAL A 110 4.85 5.22 -3.96
C VAL A 110 3.99 4.19 -3.24
N PHE A 111 4.65 3.26 -2.58
CA PHE A 111 4.03 2.21 -1.78
C PHE A 111 4.13 2.52 -0.28
N LEU A 112 3.15 2.04 0.48
CA LEU A 112 3.28 1.78 1.91
C LEU A 112 2.96 0.32 2.17
N PHE A 113 3.94 -0.40 2.73
CA PHE A 113 3.77 -1.74 3.26
C PHE A 113 3.67 -1.68 4.77
N GLY A 114 2.68 -2.35 5.33
CA GLY A 114 2.43 -2.31 6.77
C GLY A 114 1.79 -3.59 7.28
N SER A 115 1.71 -3.68 8.60
CA SER A 115 1.12 -4.81 9.30
C SER A 115 -0.22 -4.43 9.95
N ALA A 116 -1.24 -5.27 9.72
CA ALA A 116 -2.56 -5.14 10.35
C ALA A 116 -3.08 -6.52 10.77
N LYS A 117 -3.04 -6.81 12.08
CA LYS A 117 -3.44 -8.11 12.66
C LYS A 117 -2.72 -9.29 11.98
N ASN A 118 -3.45 -10.16 11.29
CA ASN A 118 -2.91 -11.34 10.60
C ASN A 118 -2.58 -11.08 9.12
N ASN A 119 -2.70 -9.83 8.66
CA ASN A 119 -2.57 -9.45 7.26
C ASN A 119 -1.42 -8.45 7.06
N PHE A 120 -0.83 -8.46 5.87
CA PHE A 120 -0.11 -7.31 5.35
C PHE A 120 -1.09 -6.37 4.66
N LEU A 121 -0.81 -5.07 4.78
CA LEU A 121 -1.40 -4.04 3.94
C LEU A 121 -0.37 -3.62 2.89
N ASN A 122 -0.78 -3.67 1.63
CA ASN A 122 -0.01 -3.14 0.50
C ASN A 122 -0.85 -2.01 -0.13
N LEU A 123 -0.39 -0.79 0.06
CA LEU A 123 -1.07 0.43 -0.37
C LEU A 123 -0.19 1.14 -1.41
N LEU A 124 -0.77 1.59 -2.51
CA LEU A 124 -0.08 2.24 -3.62
C LEU A 124 -0.77 3.55 -3.99
N VAL A 125 0.02 4.58 -4.29
CA VAL A 125 -0.43 5.74 -5.06
C VAL A 125 0.22 5.73 -6.45
N TYR A 126 -0.61 5.63 -7.48
CA TYR A 126 -0.23 5.50 -8.90
C TYR A 126 -0.68 6.73 -9.69
N THR A 127 -0.04 7.88 -9.49
CA THR A 127 -0.41 9.12 -10.18
C THR A 127 0.73 10.14 -10.23
N ASN A 128 0.72 11.02 -11.23
CA ASN A 128 1.54 12.24 -11.26
C ASN A 128 0.79 13.49 -10.76
N ASN A 129 -0.50 13.36 -10.41
CA ASN A 129 -1.32 14.50 -10.00
C ASN A 129 -0.98 14.99 -8.58
N TRP A 130 -0.24 14.20 -7.80
CA TRP A 130 0.17 14.52 -6.43
C TRP A 130 1.70 14.55 -6.32
N SER A 131 2.21 15.49 -5.52
CA SER A 131 3.61 15.49 -5.07
C SER A 131 3.90 14.27 -4.20
N GLU A 132 5.18 13.88 -4.11
CA GLU A 132 5.61 12.76 -3.26
C GLU A 132 5.14 12.91 -1.80
N ASP A 133 5.32 14.10 -1.20
CA ASP A 133 4.84 14.39 0.16
C ASP A 133 3.33 14.14 0.32
N LYS A 134 2.53 14.51 -0.68
CA LYS A 134 1.09 14.29 -0.64
C LYS A 134 0.74 12.80 -0.76
N LYS A 135 1.49 12.04 -1.57
CA LYS A 135 1.34 10.57 -1.64
C LYS A 135 1.65 9.94 -0.29
N ILE A 136 2.75 10.34 0.33
CA ILE A 136 3.20 9.86 1.65
C ILE A 136 2.13 10.13 2.72
N ILE A 137 1.69 11.38 2.86
CA ILE A 137 0.68 11.77 3.85
C ILE A 137 -0.63 11.00 3.62
N PHE A 138 -1.04 10.82 2.37
CA PHE A 138 -2.24 10.03 2.05
C PHE A 138 -2.09 8.57 2.50
N LEU A 139 -0.98 7.93 2.15
CA LEU A 139 -0.71 6.53 2.49
C LEU A 139 -0.67 6.30 4.00
N GLU A 140 -0.04 7.19 4.77
CA GLU A 140 0.01 7.07 6.22
C GLU A 140 -1.37 7.19 6.86
N ASN A 141 -2.19 8.13 6.39
CA ASN A 141 -3.56 8.28 6.85
C ASN A 141 -4.41 7.06 6.48
N LEU A 142 -4.22 6.52 5.27
CA LEU A 142 -4.91 5.34 4.81
C LEU A 142 -4.52 4.10 5.62
N TYR A 143 -3.24 3.94 5.93
CA TYR A 143 -2.74 2.87 6.79
C TYR A 143 -3.31 2.98 8.21
N LYS A 144 -3.25 4.16 8.83
CA LYS A 144 -3.80 4.41 10.17
C LYS A 144 -5.29 4.09 10.26
N LEU A 145 -6.05 4.32 9.19
CA LEU A 145 -7.48 4.01 9.13
C LEU A 145 -7.77 2.50 9.11
N ASN A 146 -6.81 1.67 8.66
CA ASN A 146 -7.01 0.25 8.36
C ASN A 146 -6.13 -0.70 9.20
N LYS A 147 -5.30 -0.17 10.11
CA LYS A 147 -4.44 -0.96 11.00
C LYS A 147 -5.25 -1.76 12.03
#